data_AF-A0A839EGV6-F1
#
_entry.id   AF-A0A839EGV6-F1
#
_cell.length_a   1.000
_cell.length_b   1.000
_cell.length_c   1.000
_cell.angle_alpha   90.00
_cell.angle_beta   90.00
_cell.angle_gamma   90.00
#
_symmetry.space_group_name_H-M   'P 1'
#
loop_
_entity.id
_entity.type
_entity.pdbx_description
1 polymer ?
#
loop_
_entity_poly.entity_id
_entity_poly.type
_entity_poly.pdbx_seq_one_letter_code
_entity_poly.pdbx_strand_id
1 'polypeptide(L)'
;MMKLEPDVRVAQWLAEQPAVSLFTTTITQAEILYGLSLLSEGKRKSALADMARLMFSDDFADRILSFDGSAAAAYPDIFSERRRAGKSISQFDAQIAAIVQSRGAKLATRNVKDFADCGLAIVNPWQ
;
A
#
# COMPACT_ATOMS: atom_id res chain seq x y z
N MET A 1 4.15 5.53 9.14
CA MET A 1 4.41 4.68 10.33
C MET A 1 3.08 4.18 10.88
N MET A 2 2.98 2.89 11.18
CA MET A 2 1.80 2.28 11.79
C MET A 2 1.51 2.94 13.15
N LYS A 3 0.24 3.25 13.41
CA LYS A 3 -0.22 3.86 14.65
C LYS A 3 -1.18 2.90 15.34
N LEU A 4 -1.22 2.97 16.67
CA LEU A 4 -2.19 2.20 17.48
C LEU A 4 -3.62 2.70 17.26
N GLU A 5 -3.78 4.01 17.10
CA GLU A 5 -5.08 4.62 16.81
C GLU A 5 -5.15 4.99 15.32
N PRO A 6 -6.09 4.38 14.56
CA PRO A 6 -6.30 4.74 13.16
C PRO A 6 -6.97 6.12 13.05
N ASP A 7 -6.82 6.74 11.88
CA ASP A 7 -7.57 7.95 11.55
C ASP A 7 -9.05 7.59 11.37
N VAL A 8 -9.95 8.31 12.06
CA VAL A 8 -11.38 8.01 12.08
C VAL A 8 -12.00 8.04 10.68
N ARG A 9 -11.55 8.95 9.80
CA ARG A 9 -12.09 9.06 8.43
C ARG A 9 -11.73 7.83 7.61
N VAL A 10 -10.49 7.37 7.75
CA VAL A 10 -10.00 6.16 7.07
C VAL A 10 -10.72 4.92 7.58
N ALA A 11 -10.94 4.83 8.90
CA ALA A 11 -11.67 3.73 9.50
C ALA A 11 -13.13 3.67 9.00
N GLN A 12 -13.80 4.83 8.90
CA GLN A 12 -15.15 4.94 8.33
C GLN A 12 -15.17 4.55 6.85
N TRP A 13 -14.26 5.10 6.05
CA TRP A 13 -14.15 4.77 4.63
C TRP A 13 -13.91 3.27 4.40
N LEU A 14 -13.05 2.63 5.21
CA LEU A 14 -12.81 1.18 5.16
C LEU A 14 -14.07 0.39 5.51
N ALA A 15 -14.84 0.82 6.52
CA ALA A 15 -16.08 0.17 6.93
C ALA A 15 -17.19 0.23 5.87
N GLU A 16 -17.14 1.21 4.97
CA GLU A 16 -18.05 1.35 3.83
C GLU A 16 -17.70 0.43 2.64
N GLN A 17 -16.48 -0.12 2.60
CA GLN A 17 -16.07 -1.00 1.51
C GLN A 17 -16.42 -2.47 1.81
N PRO A 18 -16.84 -3.26 0.80
CA PRO A 18 -16.89 -4.71 0.93
C PRO A 18 -15.49 -5.26 1.27
N ALA A 19 -15.33 -6.01 2.36
CA ALA A 19 -14.03 -6.53 2.78
C ALA A 19 -13.28 -7.28 1.66
N VAL A 20 -14.00 -8.07 0.86
CA VAL A 20 -13.45 -8.83 -0.28
C VAL A 20 -12.90 -7.97 -1.42
N SER A 21 -13.20 -6.67 -1.43
CA SER A 21 -12.72 -5.69 -2.42
C SER A 21 -11.46 -4.94 -1.98
N LEU A 22 -11.06 -5.09 -0.71
CA LEU A 22 -9.87 -4.47 -0.15
C LEU A 22 -8.67 -5.38 -0.30
N PHE A 23 -7.56 -4.84 -0.79
CA PHE A 23 -6.31 -5.56 -0.97
C PHE A 23 -5.16 -4.72 -0.43
N THR A 24 -4.07 -5.37 -0.06
CA THR A 24 -2.77 -4.72 0.20
C THR A 24 -1.70 -5.33 -0.70
N THR A 25 -0.49 -4.79 -0.67
CA THR A 25 0.63 -5.31 -1.48
C THR A 25 1.71 -5.90 -0.59
N THR A 26 2.51 -6.83 -1.14
CA THR A 26 3.71 -7.33 -0.46
C THR A 26 4.72 -6.21 -0.17
N ILE A 27 4.70 -5.13 -0.97
CA ILE A 27 5.55 -3.95 -0.75
C ILE A 27 5.11 -3.21 0.52
N THR A 28 3.81 -2.92 0.65
CA THR A 28 3.25 -2.30 1.85
C THR A 28 3.44 -3.18 3.09
N GLN A 29 3.32 -4.51 2.94
CA GLN A 29 3.64 -5.45 4.00
C GLN A 29 5.11 -5.32 4.44
N ALA A 30 6.06 -5.31 3.50
CA ALA A 30 7.47 -5.15 3.79
C ALA A 30 7.77 -3.80 4.50
N GLU A 31 7.15 -2.70 4.05
CA GLU A 31 7.29 -1.38 4.70
C GLU A 31 6.81 -1.39 6.15
N ILE A 32 5.68 -2.06 6.43
CA ILE A 32 5.15 -2.21 7.79
C ILE A 32 6.12 -3.03 8.65
N LEU A 33 6.57 -4.19 8.16
CA LEU A 33 7.50 -5.05 8.88
C LEU A 33 8.84 -4.36 9.15
N TYR A 34 9.35 -3.59 8.18
CA TYR A 34 10.54 -2.76 8.36
C TYR A 34 10.32 -1.68 9.42
N GLY A 35 9.18 -0.98 9.38
CA GLY A 35 8.83 0.00 10.41
C GLY A 35 8.78 -0.60 11.81
N LEU A 36 8.31 -1.85 11.95
CA LEU A 36 8.32 -2.58 13.22
C LEU A 36 9.72 -3.01 13.66
N SER A 37 10.59 -3.41 12.72
CA SER A 37 11.95 -3.85 13.06
C SER A 37 12.81 -2.71 13.62
N LEU A 38 12.51 -1.46 13.25
CA LEU A 38 13.17 -0.26 13.76
C LEU A 38 12.74 0.14 15.19
N LEU A 39 11.68 -0.45 15.74
CA LEU A 39 11.25 -0.15 17.11
C LEU A 39 12.14 -0.86 18.13
N SER A 40 12.44 -0.17 19.22
CA SER A 40 13.04 -0.77 20.42
C SER A 40 12.14 -1.87 20.99
N GLU A 41 12.76 -2.90 21.56
CA GLU A 41 12.03 -3.98 22.24
C GLU A 41 11.14 -3.43 23.37
N GLY A 42 9.95 -4.02 23.50
CA GLY A 42 8.99 -3.65 24.55
C GLY A 42 7.54 -3.72 24.10
N LYS A 43 6.64 -3.39 25.03
CA LYS A 43 5.17 -3.55 24.87
C LYS A 43 4.62 -2.94 23.59
N ARG A 44 5.13 -1.76 23.18
CA ARG A 44 4.69 -1.07 21.96
C ARG A 44 5.01 -1.87 20.70
N LYS A 45 6.23 -2.41 20.59
CA LYS A 45 6.66 -3.22 19.44
C LYS A 45 5.84 -4.51 19.37
N SER A 46 5.68 -5.21 20.50
CA SER A 46 4.88 -6.42 20.58
C SER A 46 3.42 -6.19 20.15
N ALA A 47 2.77 -5.16 20.68
CA ALA A 47 1.37 -4.85 20.34
C ALA A 47 1.19 -4.50 18.85
N LEU A 48 2.09 -3.67 18.28
CA LEU A 48 2.02 -3.33 16.85
C LEU A 48 2.32 -4.55 15.96
N ALA A 49 3.26 -5.41 16.36
CA ALA A 49 3.57 -6.64 15.63
C ALA A 49 2.41 -7.65 15.66
N ASP A 50 1.72 -7.77 16.80
CA ASP A 50 0.54 -8.61 16.93
C ASP A 50 -0.60 -8.14 16.02
N MET A 51 -0.87 -6.82 16.00
CA MET A 51 -1.87 -6.25 15.09
C MET A 51 -1.49 -6.43 13.62
N ALA A 52 -0.22 -6.21 13.26
CA ALA A 52 0.23 -6.40 11.88
C ALA A 52 0.08 -7.86 11.44
N ARG A 53 0.42 -8.81 12.33
CA ARG A 53 0.22 -10.24 12.05
C ARG A 53 -1.24 -10.55 11.78
N LEU A 54 -2.16 -10.17 12.68
CA LEU A 54 -3.60 -10.41 12.52
C LEU A 54 -4.15 -9.75 11.24
N MET A 55 -3.73 -8.52 10.95
CA MET A 55 -4.12 -7.83 9.73
C MET A 55 -3.70 -8.61 8.47
N PHE A 56 -2.50 -9.20 8.45
CA PHE A 56 -2.05 -9.98 7.28
C PHE A 56 -2.61 -11.40 7.23
N SER A 57 -2.75 -12.09 8.37
CA SER A 57 -3.20 -13.48 8.41
C SER A 57 -4.71 -13.64 8.35
N ASP A 58 -5.46 -12.64 8.82
CA ASP A 58 -6.90 -12.74 9.01
C ASP A 58 -7.59 -11.71 8.09
N ASP A 59 -7.30 -10.41 8.26
CA ASP A 59 -8.02 -9.34 7.55
C ASP A 59 -7.65 -9.23 6.07
N PHE A 60 -6.45 -9.67 5.66
CA PHE A 60 -5.98 -9.67 4.28
C PHE A 60 -5.51 -11.05 3.82
N ALA A 61 -5.95 -12.12 4.49
CA ALA A 61 -5.73 -13.49 4.03
C ALA A 61 -6.09 -13.61 2.54
N ASP A 62 -5.17 -14.14 1.73
CA ASP A 62 -5.30 -14.29 0.28
C ASP A 62 -5.54 -12.99 -0.52
N ARG A 63 -5.41 -11.82 0.12
CA ARG A 63 -5.60 -10.48 -0.47
C ARG A 63 -4.37 -9.60 -0.35
N ILE A 64 -3.20 -10.23 -0.27
CA ILE A 64 -1.88 -9.58 -0.36
C ILE A 64 -1.32 -9.81 -1.77
N LEU A 65 -1.33 -8.76 -2.58
CA LEU A 65 -0.88 -8.81 -3.97
C LEU A 65 0.64 -8.74 -4.06
N SER A 66 1.26 -9.74 -4.69
CA SER A 66 2.71 -9.80 -4.93
C SER A 66 3.14 -8.96 -6.12
N PHE A 67 4.39 -8.46 -6.07
CA PHE A 67 5.09 -7.99 -7.27
C PHE A 67 5.50 -9.19 -8.13
N ASP A 68 4.59 -9.66 -8.98
CA ASP A 68 4.78 -10.82 -9.85
C ASP A 68 5.18 -10.42 -11.29
N GLY A 69 5.19 -11.38 -12.22
CA GLY A 69 5.55 -11.13 -13.61
C GLY A 69 4.67 -10.09 -14.31
N SER A 70 3.36 -10.04 -13.99
CA SER A 70 2.46 -9.03 -14.56
C SER A 70 2.75 -7.63 -14.01
N ALA A 71 3.00 -7.52 -12.71
CA ALA A 71 3.45 -6.26 -12.12
C ALA A 71 4.82 -5.83 -12.67
N ALA A 72 5.75 -6.78 -12.83
CA ALA A 72 7.07 -6.51 -13.41
C ALA A 72 7.00 -6.02 -14.86
N ALA A 73 6.04 -6.50 -15.65
CA ALA A 73 5.81 -6.02 -17.01
C ALA A 73 5.21 -4.60 -17.05
N ALA A 74 4.36 -4.23 -16.08
CA ALA A 74 3.78 -2.89 -15.96
C ALA A 74 4.77 -1.84 -15.41
N TYR A 75 5.77 -2.27 -14.64
CA TYR A 75 6.70 -1.38 -13.93
C TYR A 75 7.49 -0.40 -14.83
N PRO A 76 8.06 -0.79 -15.98
CA PRO A 76 8.83 0.11 -16.83
C PRO A 76 8.00 1.26 -17.40
N ASP A 77 6.72 1.02 -17.71
CA ASP A 77 5.82 2.04 -18.27
C ASP A 77 5.62 3.16 -17.26
N ILE A 78 5.27 2.82 -16.02
CA ILE A 78 5.12 3.78 -14.90
C ILE A 78 6.41 4.60 -14.69
N PHE A 79 7.56 3.94 -14.66
CA PHE A 79 8.83 4.62 -14.41
C PHE A 79 9.24 5.54 -15.57
N SER A 80 9.04 5.08 -16.81
CA SER A 80 9.42 5.82 -18.01
C SER A 80 8.50 7.03 -18.24
N GLU A 81 7.20 6.91 -17.99
CA GLU A 81 6.22 7.99 -18.09
C GLU A 81 6.52 9.09 -17.06
N ARG A 82 6.72 8.73 -15.79
CA ARG A 82 7.10 9.67 -14.73
C ARG A 82 8.38 10.42 -15.06
N ARG A 83 9.40 9.68 -15.52
CA ARG A 83 10.69 10.27 -15.91
C ARG A 83 10.55 11.22 -17.10
N ARG A 84 9.77 10.86 -18.14
CA ARG A 84 9.50 11.74 -19.29
C ARG A 84 8.75 13.01 -18.87
N ALA A 85 7.87 12.91 -17.88
CA ALA A 85 7.17 14.05 -17.29
C ALA A 85 8.05 14.89 -16.34
N GLY A 86 9.33 14.56 -16.15
CA GLY A 86 10.24 15.26 -15.25
C GLY A 86 9.94 15.03 -13.76
N LYS A 87 9.19 13.98 -13.42
CA LYS A 87 8.78 13.68 -12.05
C LYS A 87 9.51 12.44 -11.53
N SER A 88 10.03 12.51 -10.31
CA SER A 88 10.64 11.35 -9.65
C SER A 88 9.56 10.47 -9.01
N ILE A 89 9.75 9.16 -9.04
CA ILE A 89 8.96 8.20 -8.27
C ILE A 89 9.94 7.27 -7.54
N SER A 90 9.64 6.90 -6.30
CA SER A 90 10.48 5.93 -5.59
C SER A 90 10.30 4.54 -6.22
N GLN A 91 11.30 3.66 -6.05
CA GLN A 91 11.18 2.29 -6.56
C GLN A 91 10.02 1.54 -5.88
N PHE A 92 9.79 1.74 -4.59
CA PHE A 92 8.68 1.12 -3.86
C PHE A 92 7.32 1.63 -4.34
N ASP A 93 7.16 2.95 -4.54
CA ASP A 93 5.91 3.50 -5.08
C ASP A 93 5.67 3.00 -6.51
N ALA A 94 6.71 2.91 -7.33
CA ALA A 94 6.58 2.36 -8.68
C ALA A 94 6.19 0.87 -8.66
N GLN A 95 6.70 0.08 -7.72
CA GLN A 95 6.28 -1.33 -7.54
C GLN A 95 4.82 -1.42 -7.09
N ILE A 96 4.39 -0.59 -6.12
CA ILE A 96 2.98 -0.53 -5.69
C ILE A 96 2.09 -0.15 -6.88
N ALA A 97 2.46 0.90 -7.61
CA ALA A 97 1.74 1.36 -8.79
C ALA A 97 1.60 0.26 -9.84
N ALA A 98 2.67 -0.49 -10.09
CA ALA A 98 2.68 -1.57 -11.07
C ALA A 98 1.80 -2.75 -10.66
N ILE A 99 1.79 -3.11 -9.37
CA ILE A 99 0.86 -4.11 -8.82
C ILE A 99 -0.58 -3.64 -9.05
N VAL A 100 -0.92 -2.41 -8.66
CA VAL A 100 -2.27 -1.86 -8.81
C VAL A 100 -2.70 -1.84 -10.27
N GLN A 101 -1.84 -1.36 -11.18
CA GLN A 101 -2.12 -1.29 -12.61
C GLN A 101 -2.37 -2.69 -13.20
N SER A 102 -1.49 -3.66 -12.88
CA SER A 102 -1.60 -5.03 -13.39
C SER A 102 -2.87 -5.78 -12.96
N ARG A 103 -3.56 -5.28 -11.92
CA ARG A 103 -4.82 -5.83 -11.41
C ARG A 103 -6.05 -5.01 -11.78
N GLY A 104 -5.88 -3.88 -12.48
CA GLY A 104 -6.97 -2.93 -12.76
C GLY A 104 -7.61 -2.36 -11.49
N ALA A 105 -6.85 -2.30 -10.39
CA ALA A 105 -7.34 -1.87 -9.09
C ALA A 105 -7.31 -0.34 -8.95
N LYS A 106 -7.96 0.17 -7.88
CA LYS A 106 -7.81 1.57 -7.44
C LYS A 106 -6.82 1.63 -6.29
N LEU A 107 -5.98 2.66 -6.26
CA LEU A 107 -5.04 2.88 -5.16
C LEU A 107 -5.67 3.79 -4.10
N ALA A 108 -5.83 3.29 -2.89
CA ALA A 108 -6.17 4.11 -1.72
C ALA A 108 -4.88 4.64 -1.07
N THR A 109 -4.62 5.95 -1.13
CA THR A 109 -3.42 6.54 -0.54
C THR A 109 -3.61 8.00 -0.13
N ARG A 110 -2.93 8.40 0.94
CA ARG A 110 -2.78 9.82 1.33
C ARG A 110 -1.80 10.56 0.42
N ASN A 111 -0.84 9.85 -0.17
CA ASN A 111 0.28 10.40 -0.92
C ASN A 111 -0.04 10.57 -2.41
N VAL A 112 -1.20 11.19 -2.72
CA VAL A 112 -1.72 11.30 -4.10
C VAL A 112 -0.69 11.83 -5.10
N LYS A 113 0.12 12.82 -4.68
CA LYS A 113 1.17 13.45 -5.52
C LYS A 113 2.26 12.47 -6.00
N ASP A 114 2.55 11.43 -5.23
CA ASP A 114 3.63 10.49 -5.52
C ASP A 114 3.20 9.51 -6.63
N PHE A 115 1.89 9.29 -6.76
CA PHE A 115 1.25 8.45 -7.76
C PHE A 115 0.56 9.24 -8.89
N ALA A 116 0.63 10.58 -8.84
CA ALA A 116 0.06 11.42 -9.88
C ALA A 116 0.67 11.07 -11.25
N ASP A 117 -0.19 11.01 -12.26
CA ASP A 117 0.16 10.69 -13.64
C ASP A 117 0.75 9.28 -13.85
N CYS A 118 0.48 8.33 -12.94
CA CYS A 118 0.85 6.92 -13.12
C CYS A 118 -0.25 6.09 -13.83
N GLY A 119 -1.26 6.75 -14.41
CA GLY A 119 -2.40 6.07 -15.05
C GLY A 119 -3.30 5.29 -14.07
N LEU A 120 -3.22 5.57 -12.78
CA LEU A 120 -4.00 4.89 -11.73
C LEU A 120 -5.23 5.69 -11.33
N ALA A 121 -6.32 4.99 -11.06
CA ALA A 121 -7.43 5.57 -10.30
C ALA A 121 -7.04 5.64 -8.81
N ILE A 122 -6.99 6.85 -8.26
CA ILE A 122 -6.58 7.10 -6.86
C ILE A 122 -7.78 7.53 -6.04
N VAL A 123 -7.90 6.98 -4.84
CA VAL A 123 -8.81 7.43 -3.78
C VAL A 123 -7.96 7.92 -2.61
N ASN A 124 -8.34 9.04 -2.00
CA ASN A 124 -7.71 9.53 -0.78
C ASN A 124 -8.69 9.44 0.40
N PRO A 125 -8.65 8.37 1.22
CA PRO A 125 -9.58 8.18 2.34
C PRO A 125 -9.48 9.22 3.47
N TRP A 126 -8.49 10.13 3.43
CA TRP A 126 -8.34 11.18 4.43
C TRP A 126 -9.13 12.46 4.09
N GLN A 127 -9.67 12.56 2.88
CA GLN A 127 -10.39 13.73 2.38
C GLN A 127 -11.89 13.53 2.43
#